data_AF-A0A524QV05-F1
#
_entry.id   AF-A0A524QV05-F1
#
_cell.length_a   1.000
_cell.length_b   1.000
_cell.length_c   1.000
_cell.angle_alpha   90.00
_cell.angle_beta   90.00
_cell.angle_gamma   90.00
#
_symmetry.space_group_name_H-M   'P 1'
#
loop_
_entity.id
_entity.type
_entity.pdbx_description
1 polymer ?
#
loop_
_entity_poly.entity_id
_entity_poly.type
_entity_poly.pdbx_seq_one_letter_code
_entity_poly.pdbx_strand_id
1 'polypeptide(L)'
;MVMLLTTLAFMAITALFIARHMRTSDGHTPSATGPYRACPRCQTPVPADSKFCPGCGVPTQVYEVVSAAAVTGSAPGGQLNALVRADLCVGCGTCVAACPEDGALALVGKLAVVDRGLCVGHGDCAEACPVGAIVLSTGAAVHRVEVPDLGPDFQTNIPGLYVVGELGGRGLIKNAINEGKLAIESIAEALPPGEPRIDGNADTFDVVIVGSGPAGLSAALEAHRIGLSYEILEQGSLADTVRKYPRHKLLFAEPLTVPLYGDLWIADGSKENLLQIWETIVANTGLHLRTGRRVEQVVRSGDVFRISATGHECHARRIVLALGRRGTPRRLGVPGEELSKLVYDVAETEDVRGRRVLVVGG
;
A
#
# COMPACT_ATOMS: atom_id res chain seq x y z
N MET A 1 12.85 -2.37 -46.34
CA MET A 1 12.07 -1.17 -46.71
C MET A 1 10.70 -1.13 -46.03
N VAL A 2 9.88 -2.18 -46.11
CA VAL A 2 8.55 -2.26 -45.46
C VAL A 2 8.61 -2.10 -43.94
N MET A 3 9.56 -2.75 -43.27
CA MET A 3 9.71 -2.68 -41.81
C MET A 3 10.12 -1.28 -41.31
N LEU A 4 10.90 -0.54 -42.10
CA LEU A 4 11.32 0.83 -41.75
C LEU A 4 10.14 1.81 -41.89
N LEU A 5 9.31 1.62 -42.91
CA LEU A 5 8.10 2.42 -43.15
C LEU A 5 7.05 2.19 -42.06
N THR A 6 6.87 0.96 -41.58
CA THR A 6 5.92 0.67 -40.48
C THR A 6 6.38 1.25 -39.15
N THR A 7 7.69 1.18 -38.83
CA THR A 7 8.23 1.79 -37.60
C THR A 7 8.11 3.32 -37.61
N LEU A 8 8.40 3.96 -38.76
CA LEU A 8 8.26 5.41 -38.91
C LEU A 8 6.80 5.87 -38.82
N ALA A 9 5.86 5.11 -39.41
CA ALA A 9 4.43 5.39 -39.30
C ALA A 9 3.94 5.26 -37.84
N PHE A 10 4.39 4.24 -37.11
CA PHE A 10 4.02 4.04 -35.71
C PHE A 10 4.56 5.17 -34.81
N MET A 11 5.82 5.58 -35.01
CA MET A 11 6.42 6.72 -34.29
C MET A 11 5.65 8.02 -34.56
N ALA A 12 5.27 8.28 -35.81
CA ALA A 12 4.54 9.48 -36.20
C ALA A 12 3.12 9.53 -35.58
N ILE A 13 2.39 8.40 -35.59
CA ILE A 13 1.06 8.30 -34.99
C ILE A 13 1.13 8.48 -33.47
N THR A 14 2.13 7.87 -32.82
CA THR A 14 2.35 7.99 -31.37
C THR A 14 2.68 9.43 -30.98
N ALA A 15 3.55 10.11 -31.74
CA ALA A 15 3.87 11.51 -31.52
C ALA A 15 2.64 12.43 -31.68
N LEU A 16 1.75 12.12 -32.65
CA LEU A 16 0.52 12.87 -32.88
C LEU A 16 -0.50 12.70 -31.74
N PHE A 17 -0.60 11.48 -31.18
CA PHE A 17 -1.44 11.19 -30.02
C PHE A 17 -0.94 11.90 -28.75
N ILE A 18 0.38 11.88 -28.51
CA ILE A 18 1.01 12.59 -27.39
C ILE A 18 0.77 14.10 -27.54
N ALA A 19 1.02 14.67 -28.72
CA ALA A 19 0.82 16.09 -28.98
C ALA A 19 -0.64 16.54 -28.89
N ARG A 20 -1.60 15.64 -29.14
CA ARG A 20 -3.04 15.90 -28.98
C ARG A 20 -3.48 15.79 -27.52
N HIS A 21 -2.98 14.79 -26.79
CA HIS A 21 -3.27 14.62 -25.36
C HIS A 21 -2.73 15.77 -24.51
N MET A 22 -1.56 16.32 -24.88
CA MET A 22 -0.98 17.50 -24.22
C MET A 22 -1.76 18.81 -24.49
N ARG A 23 -2.64 18.86 -25.50
CA ARG A 23 -3.42 20.07 -25.84
C ARG A 23 -4.82 20.10 -25.24
N THR A 24 -5.28 19.01 -24.63
CA THR A 24 -6.67 18.89 -24.15
C THR A 24 -6.81 18.86 -22.63
N SER A 25 -5.75 19.17 -21.88
CA SER A 25 -5.78 19.22 -20.41
C SER A 25 -5.89 20.65 -19.89
N ASP A 26 -6.97 21.35 -20.22
CA ASP A 26 -7.39 22.58 -19.54
C ASP A 26 -8.87 22.43 -19.19
N GLY A 27 -9.22 22.27 -17.90
CA GLY A 27 -10.62 22.15 -17.53
C GLY A 27 -10.95 21.67 -16.10
N HIS A 28 -10.71 22.56 -15.14
CA HIS A 28 -11.48 22.81 -13.90
C HIS A 28 -11.66 21.75 -12.79
N THR A 29 -11.45 22.24 -11.56
CA THR A 29 -11.54 21.56 -10.26
C THR A 29 -12.33 22.47 -9.29
N PRO A 30 -13.14 21.91 -8.38
CA PRO A 30 -13.35 22.54 -7.07
C PRO A 30 -13.30 21.51 -5.91
N SER A 31 -12.83 21.78 -4.69
CA SER A 31 -12.11 22.89 -4.07
C SER A 31 -11.48 22.41 -2.75
N ALA A 32 -10.27 22.86 -2.42
CA ALA A 32 -9.84 23.12 -1.04
C ALA A 32 -8.71 24.18 -1.07
N THR A 33 -9.11 25.45 -0.88
CA THR A 33 -8.30 26.62 -0.46
C THR A 33 -6.85 26.74 -0.98
N GLY A 34 -6.70 27.19 -2.24
CA GLY A 34 -5.45 27.74 -2.78
C GLY A 34 -4.86 26.96 -3.98
N PRO A 35 -4.10 27.63 -4.89
CA PRO A 35 -3.49 26.97 -6.06
C PRO A 35 -2.33 26.02 -5.71
N TYR A 36 -1.87 26.03 -4.46
CA TYR A 36 -0.77 25.22 -3.97
C TYR A 36 -1.14 24.58 -2.63
N ARG A 37 -0.67 23.35 -2.41
CA ARG A 37 -0.61 22.69 -1.10
C ARG A 37 0.84 22.60 -0.64
N ALA A 38 1.10 22.63 0.66
CA ALA A 38 2.44 22.33 1.16
C ALA A 38 2.74 20.85 0.97
N CYS A 39 3.93 20.51 0.45
CA CYS A 39 4.36 19.11 0.38
C CYS A 39 4.43 18.54 1.79
N PRO A 40 3.71 17.44 2.10
CA PRO A 40 3.74 16.88 3.44
C PRO A 40 5.11 16.30 3.86
N ARG A 41 6.00 16.08 2.88
CA ARG A 41 7.39 15.65 3.09
C ARG A 41 8.36 16.81 3.30
N CYS A 42 8.47 17.71 2.33
CA CYS A 42 9.55 18.72 2.30
C CYS A 42 9.04 20.16 2.36
N GLN A 43 7.74 20.35 2.65
CA GLN A 43 7.07 21.65 2.75
C GLN A 43 7.09 22.52 1.49
N THR A 44 7.75 22.08 0.41
CA THR A 44 7.79 22.78 -0.87
C THR A 44 6.36 23.00 -1.38
N PRO A 45 6.00 24.21 -1.86
CA PRO A 45 4.69 24.45 -2.46
C PRO A 45 4.49 23.54 -3.68
N VAL A 46 3.47 22.70 -3.62
CA VAL A 46 3.10 21.76 -4.68
C VAL A 46 1.83 22.29 -5.35
N PRO A 47 1.83 22.53 -6.67
CA PRO A 47 0.61 22.85 -7.40
C PRO A 47 -0.49 21.83 -7.11
N ALA A 48 -1.74 22.27 -6.96
CA ALA A 48 -2.85 21.40 -6.57
C ALA A 48 -3.05 20.18 -7.50
N ASP A 49 -2.71 20.34 -8.78
CA ASP A 49 -2.76 19.35 -9.85
C ASP A 49 -1.47 18.52 -10.02
N SER A 50 -0.37 18.89 -9.34
CA SER A 50 0.90 18.19 -9.48
C SER A 50 0.88 16.81 -8.82
N LYS A 51 1.18 15.77 -9.59
CA LYS A 51 1.27 14.37 -9.11
C LYS A 51 2.51 14.09 -8.26
N PHE A 52 3.52 14.94 -8.36
CA PHE A 52 4.80 14.82 -7.65
C PHE A 52 5.17 16.15 -7.01
N CYS A 53 5.87 16.11 -5.88
CA CYS A 53 6.48 17.30 -5.32
C CYS A 53 7.67 17.74 -6.18
N PRO A 54 7.74 19.01 -6.62
CA PRO A 54 8.89 19.51 -7.40
C PRO A 54 10.18 19.62 -6.56
N GLY A 55 10.08 19.67 -5.24
CA GLY A 55 11.24 19.75 -4.34
C GLY A 55 11.91 18.40 -4.08
N CYS A 56 11.13 17.36 -3.73
CA CYS A 56 11.66 16.07 -3.32
C CYS A 56 11.26 14.89 -4.20
N GLY A 57 10.48 15.13 -5.27
CA GLY A 57 10.03 14.09 -6.21
C GLY A 57 9.01 13.10 -5.64
N VAL A 58 8.55 13.26 -4.40
CA VAL A 58 7.59 12.32 -3.79
C VAL A 58 6.22 12.38 -4.48
N PRO A 59 5.59 11.24 -4.79
CA PRO A 59 4.23 11.24 -5.33
C PRO A 59 3.24 11.75 -4.26
N THR A 60 2.43 12.76 -4.57
CA THR A 60 1.56 13.43 -3.58
C THR A 60 0.43 12.53 -3.07
N GLN A 61 -0.03 11.61 -3.92
CA GLN A 61 -1.05 10.61 -3.61
C GLN A 61 -0.69 9.69 -2.42
N VAL A 62 0.60 9.59 -2.08
CA VAL A 62 1.07 8.79 -0.95
C VAL A 62 0.57 9.37 0.39
N TYR A 63 0.31 10.69 0.44
CA TYR A 63 -0.16 11.40 1.63
C TYR A 63 -1.66 11.72 1.61
N GLU A 64 -2.38 11.36 0.54
CA GLU A 64 -3.83 11.52 0.45
C GLU A 64 -4.50 10.42 1.27
N VAL A 65 -4.40 10.51 2.60
CA VAL A 65 -5.14 9.63 3.51
C VAL A 65 -6.61 9.95 3.28
N VAL A 66 -7.41 8.96 2.86
CA VAL A 66 -8.85 9.14 2.69
C VAL A 66 -9.47 9.24 4.09
N SER A 67 -9.39 10.41 4.71
CA SER A 67 -10.13 10.74 5.93
C SER A 67 -11.58 11.02 5.58
N ALA A 68 -12.36 9.97 5.35
CA ALA A 68 -13.81 10.09 5.26
C ALA A 68 -14.38 10.21 6.68
N ALA A 69 -14.80 11.41 7.09
CA ALA A 69 -15.46 11.65 8.39
C ALA A 69 -16.53 10.59 8.66
N ALA A 70 -16.43 9.86 9.78
CA ALA A 70 -17.38 8.84 10.22
C ALA A 70 -18.81 9.41 10.18
N VAL A 71 -19.61 9.00 9.18
CA VAL A 71 -21.03 9.35 9.16
C VAL A 71 -21.74 8.29 10.00
N THR A 72 -21.88 8.56 11.28
CA THR A 72 -22.70 7.77 12.20
C THR A 72 -24.16 8.20 12.02
N GLY A 73 -24.76 7.78 10.91
CA GLY A 73 -26.16 8.07 10.65
C GLY A 73 -26.65 7.46 9.35
N SER A 74 -27.66 6.60 9.42
CA SER A 74 -28.48 6.24 8.29
C SER A 74 -29.37 7.43 7.93
N ALA A 75 -28.88 8.32 7.06
CA ALA A 75 -29.76 9.25 6.38
C ALA A 75 -30.58 8.46 5.34
N PRO A 76 -31.91 8.40 5.43
CA PRO A 76 -32.72 7.83 4.37
C PRO A 76 -32.72 8.81 3.20
N GLY A 77 -32.22 8.39 2.02
CA GLY A 77 -32.44 9.13 0.76
C GLY A 77 -31.22 9.78 0.11
N GLY A 78 -30.08 9.10 0.02
CA GLY A 78 -28.99 9.50 -0.88
C GLY A 78 -29.11 8.88 -2.28
N GLN A 79 -28.80 9.65 -3.32
CA GLN A 79 -28.65 9.13 -4.69
C GLN A 79 -27.57 8.05 -4.70
N LEU A 80 -27.85 6.92 -5.35
CA LEU A 80 -26.91 5.79 -5.45
C LEU A 80 -25.68 6.26 -6.23
N ASN A 81 -24.50 6.17 -5.63
CA ASN A 81 -23.25 6.60 -6.24
C ASN A 81 -22.22 5.48 -6.19
N ALA A 82 -21.38 5.41 -7.22
CA ALA A 82 -20.20 4.56 -7.19
C ALA A 82 -19.17 5.12 -6.20
N LEU A 83 -18.54 4.23 -5.44
CA LEU A 83 -17.47 4.56 -4.51
C LEU A 83 -16.31 3.60 -4.73
N VAL A 84 -15.14 4.18 -5.00
CA VAL A 84 -13.92 3.42 -5.24
C VAL A 84 -13.17 3.22 -3.92
N ARG A 85 -12.90 1.96 -3.61
CA ARG A 85 -12.01 1.52 -2.55
C ARG A 85 -10.56 1.62 -3.01
N ALA A 86 -9.90 2.69 -2.58
CA ALA A 86 -8.50 2.95 -2.93
C ALA A 86 -7.54 1.83 -2.46
N ASP A 87 -7.92 1.07 -1.44
CA ASP A 87 -7.13 -0.04 -0.93
C ASP A 87 -7.18 -1.30 -1.82
N LEU A 88 -8.22 -1.43 -2.65
CA LEU A 88 -8.41 -2.54 -3.59
C LEU A 88 -8.18 -2.14 -5.05
N CYS A 89 -8.33 -0.87 -5.40
CA CYS A 89 -8.24 -0.41 -6.78
C CYS A 89 -6.83 -0.64 -7.34
N VAL A 90 -6.72 -1.45 -8.40
CA VAL A 90 -5.45 -1.71 -9.09
C VAL A 90 -5.18 -0.76 -10.25
N GLY A 91 -6.10 0.18 -10.52
CA GLY A 91 -5.89 1.21 -11.54
C GLY A 91 -5.98 0.75 -12.98
N CYS A 92 -6.63 -0.38 -13.24
CA CYS A 92 -6.76 -0.98 -14.57
C CYS A 92 -7.66 -0.16 -15.53
N GLY A 93 -8.55 0.68 -15.01
CA GLY A 93 -9.38 1.58 -15.82
C GLY A 93 -10.59 0.94 -16.48
N THR A 94 -10.86 -0.36 -16.27
CA THR A 94 -12.05 -1.03 -16.82
C THR A 94 -13.35 -0.30 -16.45
N CYS A 95 -13.41 0.23 -15.22
CA CYS A 95 -14.54 1.02 -14.73
C CYS A 95 -14.77 2.32 -15.51
N VAL A 96 -13.71 2.95 -16.04
CA VAL A 96 -13.83 4.17 -16.87
C VAL A 96 -14.45 3.81 -18.21
N ALA A 97 -13.98 2.74 -18.85
CA ALA A 97 -14.52 2.27 -20.12
C ALA A 97 -15.96 1.73 -20.00
N ALA A 98 -16.33 1.20 -18.84
CA ALA A 98 -17.67 0.69 -18.57
C ALA A 98 -18.67 1.78 -18.18
N CYS A 99 -18.21 2.99 -17.81
CA CYS A 99 -19.12 4.04 -17.38
C CYS A 99 -19.78 4.71 -18.60
N PRO A 100 -21.12 4.73 -18.68
CA PRO A 100 -21.82 5.39 -19.78
C PRO A 100 -21.84 6.93 -19.64
N GLU A 101 -21.49 7.45 -18.46
CA GLU A 101 -21.46 8.88 -18.18
C GLU A 101 -20.05 9.43 -18.45
N ASP A 102 -19.91 10.21 -19.51
CA ASP A 102 -18.63 10.83 -19.90
C ASP A 102 -18.06 11.67 -18.75
N GLY A 103 -16.87 11.31 -18.28
CA GLY A 103 -16.17 12.03 -17.21
C GLY A 103 -16.63 11.69 -15.79
N ALA A 104 -17.69 10.90 -15.59
CA ALA A 104 -18.13 10.49 -14.26
C ALA A 104 -17.12 9.55 -13.56
N LEU A 105 -16.29 8.85 -14.34
CA LEU A 105 -15.20 8.02 -13.85
C LEU A 105 -13.93 8.33 -14.63
N ALA A 106 -12.84 8.54 -13.89
CA ALA A 106 -11.53 8.76 -14.49
C ALA A 106 -10.43 8.03 -13.71
N LEU A 107 -9.33 7.71 -14.38
CA LEU A 107 -8.11 7.26 -13.71
C LEU A 107 -7.23 8.47 -13.37
N VAL A 108 -7.12 8.78 -12.08
CA VAL A 108 -6.21 9.79 -11.56
C VAL A 108 -5.10 9.07 -10.81
N GLY A 109 -3.87 9.11 -11.33
CA GLY A 109 -2.72 8.47 -10.66
C GLY A 109 -2.81 6.93 -10.55
N LYS A 110 -3.57 6.28 -11.46
CA LYS A 110 -3.95 4.85 -11.39
C LYS A 110 -4.95 4.52 -10.26
N LEU A 111 -5.65 5.52 -9.73
CA LEU A 111 -6.83 5.29 -8.91
C LEU A 111 -8.07 5.67 -9.71
N ALA A 112 -9.08 4.82 -9.71
CA ALA A 112 -10.38 5.21 -10.24
C ALA A 112 -11.00 6.25 -9.30
N VAL A 113 -11.41 7.38 -9.85
CA VAL A 113 -12.08 8.46 -9.12
C VAL A 113 -13.45 8.65 -9.74
N VAL A 114 -14.47 8.72 -8.88
CA VAL A 114 -15.86 8.95 -9.28
C VAL A 114 -16.19 10.41 -9.04
N ASP A 115 -16.63 11.11 -10.07
CA ASP A 115 -17.29 12.40 -9.93
C ASP A 115 -18.75 12.16 -9.53
N ARG A 116 -19.08 12.50 -8.27
CA ARG A 116 -20.44 12.31 -7.72
C ARG A 116 -21.48 13.25 -8.32
N GLY A 117 -21.07 14.35 -8.96
CA GLY A 117 -21.97 15.26 -9.65
C GLY A 117 -22.45 14.70 -10.99
N LEU A 118 -21.64 13.84 -11.60
CA LEU A 118 -21.95 13.17 -12.87
C LEU A 118 -22.40 11.71 -12.68
N CYS A 119 -22.09 11.11 -11.54
CA CYS A 119 -22.48 9.74 -11.25
C CYS A 119 -23.98 9.63 -10.97
N VAL A 120 -24.69 8.86 -11.81
CA VAL A 120 -26.12 8.59 -11.63
C VAL A 120 -26.40 7.20 -11.04
N GLY A 121 -25.36 6.41 -10.78
CA GLY A 121 -25.48 5.18 -9.98
C GLY A 121 -25.86 3.89 -10.73
N HIS A 122 -25.60 3.79 -12.04
CA HIS A 122 -25.97 2.61 -12.85
C HIS A 122 -25.43 1.28 -12.32
N GLY A 123 -24.15 1.25 -11.93
CA GLY A 123 -23.49 0.03 -11.45
C GLY A 123 -22.53 -0.65 -12.41
N ASP A 124 -22.48 -0.25 -13.67
CA ASP A 124 -21.64 -0.89 -14.70
C ASP A 124 -20.15 -0.92 -14.31
N CYS A 125 -19.68 0.15 -13.66
CA CYS A 125 -18.32 0.24 -13.15
C CYS A 125 -18.01 -0.75 -12.01
N ALA A 126 -19.01 -1.09 -11.18
CA ALA A 126 -18.88 -2.06 -10.11
C ALA A 126 -18.84 -3.49 -10.68
N GLU A 127 -19.71 -3.79 -11.63
CA GLU A 127 -19.73 -5.08 -12.33
C GLU A 127 -18.45 -5.31 -13.15
N ALA A 128 -17.97 -4.27 -13.84
CA ALA A 128 -16.76 -4.33 -14.63
C ALA A 128 -15.46 -4.36 -13.81
N CYS A 129 -15.52 -4.14 -12.49
CA CYS A 129 -14.32 -4.06 -11.66
C CYS A 129 -13.75 -5.47 -11.35
N PRO A 130 -12.61 -5.87 -11.92
CA PRO A 130 -12.10 -7.23 -11.77
C PRO A 130 -11.61 -7.55 -10.35
N VAL A 131 -11.42 -6.53 -9.53
CA VAL A 131 -10.92 -6.62 -8.15
C VAL A 131 -11.97 -6.23 -7.11
N GLY A 132 -13.22 -5.99 -7.52
CA GLY A 132 -14.30 -5.61 -6.60
C GLY A 132 -14.06 -4.30 -5.85
N ALA A 133 -13.23 -3.41 -6.41
CA ALA A 133 -12.87 -2.15 -5.76
C ALA A 133 -13.94 -1.07 -5.86
N ILE A 134 -15.06 -1.29 -6.57
CA ILE A 134 -16.12 -0.29 -6.70
C ILE A 134 -17.39 -0.86 -6.09
N VAL A 135 -18.00 -0.09 -5.19
CA VAL A 135 -19.28 -0.42 -4.57
C VAL A 135 -20.29 0.68 -4.85
N LEU A 136 -21.55 0.30 -5.05
CA LEU A 136 -22.64 1.26 -5.08
C LEU A 136 -23.09 1.54 -3.65
N SER A 137 -23.16 2.81 -3.29
CA SER A 137 -23.62 3.21 -1.98
C SER A 137 -24.50 4.44 -2.07
N THR A 138 -25.56 4.46 -1.27
CA THR A 138 -26.35 5.65 -0.98
C THR A 138 -25.69 6.52 0.11
N GLY A 139 -24.45 6.19 0.51
CA GLY A 139 -23.70 6.85 1.58
C GLY A 139 -23.78 6.13 2.94
N ALA A 140 -24.72 5.18 3.11
CA ALA A 140 -24.95 4.48 4.38
C ALA A 140 -24.14 3.19 4.57
N ALA A 141 -23.63 2.58 3.49
CA ALA A 141 -23.13 1.19 3.50
C ALA A 141 -21.74 1.03 2.89
N VAL A 142 -20.83 1.97 3.15
CA VAL A 142 -19.41 1.72 2.85
C VAL A 142 -18.83 1.04 4.08
N HIS A 143 -18.36 -0.20 3.93
CA HIS A 143 -17.59 -0.87 4.97
C HIS A 143 -16.27 -0.11 5.11
N ARG A 144 -16.23 0.82 6.07
CA ARG A 144 -15.03 1.60 6.35
C ARG A 144 -14.06 0.69 7.08
N VAL A 145 -12.87 0.55 6.51
CA VAL A 145 -11.76 -0.04 7.24
C VAL A 145 -11.33 1.01 8.24
N GLU A 146 -11.46 0.71 9.53
CA GLU A 146 -10.84 1.51 10.57
C GLU A 146 -9.32 1.36 10.45
N VAL A 147 -8.64 2.49 10.34
CA VAL A 147 -7.18 2.59 10.29
C VAL A 147 -6.73 3.60 11.34
N PRO A 148 -5.50 3.49 11.85
CA PRO A 148 -4.95 4.49 12.75
C PRO A 148 -4.92 5.87 12.08
N ASP A 149 -5.03 6.93 12.89
CA ASP A 149 -4.75 8.29 12.42
C ASP A 149 -3.23 8.43 12.21
N LEU A 150 -2.83 8.84 11.00
CA LEU A 150 -1.45 8.90 10.57
C LEU A 150 -1.10 10.30 10.08
N GLY A 151 0.00 10.82 10.59
CA GLY A 151 0.68 11.97 10.04
C GLY A 151 1.17 11.69 8.62
N PRO A 152 1.51 12.75 7.86
CA PRO A 152 2.05 12.59 6.52
C PRO A 152 3.36 11.81 6.51
N ASP A 153 4.10 11.80 7.61
CA ASP A 153 5.31 11.04 7.80
C ASP A 153 5.09 9.58 8.22
N PHE A 154 3.83 9.11 8.18
CA PHE A 154 3.40 7.79 8.66
C PHE A 154 3.49 7.58 10.17
N GLN A 155 3.79 8.63 10.93
CA GLN A 155 3.81 8.57 12.38
C GLN A 155 2.37 8.59 12.91
N THR A 156 2.12 7.80 13.94
CA THR A 156 0.83 7.82 14.65
C THR A 156 0.77 8.98 15.63
N ASN A 157 -0.36 9.10 16.34
CA ASN A 157 -0.45 9.96 17.52
C ASN A 157 0.46 9.56 18.70
N ILE A 158 1.18 8.42 18.60
CA ILE A 158 2.23 8.00 19.53
C ILE A 158 3.59 8.39 18.91
N PRO A 159 4.30 9.39 19.45
CA PRO A 159 5.58 9.84 18.92
C PRO A 159 6.59 8.69 18.79
N GLY A 160 7.19 8.57 17.61
CA GLY A 160 8.18 7.53 17.30
C GLY A 160 7.62 6.17 16.90
N LEU A 161 6.29 6.00 16.87
CA LEU A 161 5.60 4.82 16.36
C LEU A 161 5.00 5.13 14.99
N TYR A 162 5.39 4.35 13.99
CA TYR A 162 4.99 4.50 12.59
C TYR A 162 4.17 3.30 12.12
N VAL A 163 3.27 3.52 11.17
CA VAL A 163 2.44 2.47 10.56
C VAL A 163 2.54 2.58 9.04
N VAL A 164 2.87 1.47 8.38
CA VAL A 164 3.04 1.41 6.92
C VAL A 164 2.37 0.19 6.31
N GLY A 165 2.07 0.28 5.02
CA GLY A 165 1.42 -0.75 4.24
C GLY A 165 -0.06 -0.91 4.58
N GLU A 166 -0.53 -2.15 4.52
CA GLU A 166 -1.97 -2.44 4.59
C GLU A 166 -2.63 -1.99 5.91
N LEU A 167 -1.86 -1.93 7.00
CA LEU A 167 -2.35 -1.47 8.31
C LEU A 167 -2.76 0.02 8.28
N GLY A 168 -2.10 0.83 7.46
CA GLY A 168 -2.46 2.23 7.19
C GLY A 168 -3.57 2.41 6.15
N GLY A 169 -4.21 1.32 5.70
CA GLY A 169 -5.34 1.36 4.77
C GLY A 169 -4.97 1.31 3.30
N ARG A 170 -3.71 1.02 2.94
CA ARG A 170 -3.26 0.96 1.53
C ARG A 170 -2.67 -0.41 1.22
N GLY A 171 -3.52 -1.32 0.69
CA GLY A 171 -3.19 -2.74 0.52
C GLY A 171 -2.41 -3.15 -0.72
N LEU A 172 -1.85 -2.19 -1.47
CA LEU A 172 -1.06 -2.48 -2.67
C LEU A 172 0.42 -2.62 -2.35
N ILE A 173 1.08 -3.63 -2.92
CA ILE A 173 2.53 -3.87 -2.78
C ILE A 173 3.33 -2.60 -3.12
N LYS A 174 2.93 -1.90 -4.18
CA LYS A 174 3.56 -0.64 -4.61
C LYS A 174 3.52 0.42 -3.51
N ASN A 175 2.35 0.60 -2.88
CA ASN A 175 2.18 1.61 -1.84
C ASN A 175 2.97 1.20 -0.60
N ALA A 176 2.85 -0.06 -0.19
CA ALA A 176 3.62 -0.63 0.92
C ALA A 176 5.13 -0.37 0.81
N ILE A 177 5.75 -0.61 -0.34
CA ILE A 177 7.20 -0.36 -0.53
C ILE A 177 7.52 1.13 -0.40
N ASN A 178 6.75 2.01 -1.05
CA ASN A 178 6.96 3.47 -0.94
C ASN A 178 6.84 3.96 0.49
N GLU A 179 5.79 3.54 1.19
CA GLU A 179 5.51 3.94 2.57
C GLU A 179 6.62 3.48 3.52
N GLY A 180 7.08 2.23 3.37
CA GLY A 180 8.20 1.70 4.15
C GLY A 180 9.48 2.53 3.97
N LYS A 181 9.81 2.91 2.73
CA LYS A 181 10.95 3.79 2.44
C LYS A 181 10.79 5.18 3.07
N LEU A 182 9.65 5.82 2.82
CA LEU A 182 9.40 7.20 3.27
C LEU A 182 9.33 7.33 4.79
N ALA A 183 8.77 6.33 5.49
CA ALA A 183 8.75 6.31 6.95
C ALA A 183 10.17 6.29 7.53
N ILE A 184 11.10 5.55 6.90
CA ILE A 184 12.50 5.51 7.34
C ILE A 184 13.25 6.78 7.01
N GLU A 185 12.98 7.40 5.86
CA GLU A 185 13.53 8.73 5.54
C GLU A 185 13.10 9.77 6.60
N SER A 186 11.83 9.77 7.00
CA SER A 186 11.35 10.62 8.11
C SER A 186 12.04 10.29 9.45
N ILE A 187 12.17 8.99 9.77
CA ILE A 187 12.90 8.55 10.97
C ILE A 187 14.33 9.09 10.97
N ALA A 188 15.02 9.08 9.84
CA ALA A 188 16.40 9.55 9.74
C ALA A 188 16.54 11.07 9.85
N GLU A 189 15.53 11.84 9.45
CA GLU A 189 15.48 13.29 9.71
C GLU A 189 15.34 13.57 11.21
N ALA A 190 14.56 12.76 11.92
CA ALA A 190 14.38 12.87 13.37
C ALA A 190 15.51 12.23 14.19
N LEU A 191 16.24 11.26 13.61
CA LEU A 191 17.33 10.51 14.21
C LEU A 191 18.52 10.41 13.24
N PRO A 192 19.35 11.46 13.14
CA PRO A 192 20.49 11.44 12.23
C PRO A 192 21.45 10.28 12.53
N PRO A 193 21.93 9.55 11.50
CA PRO A 193 22.86 8.44 11.69
C PRO A 193 24.15 8.89 12.40
N GLY A 194 24.62 8.08 13.35
CA GLY A 194 25.88 8.33 14.06
C GLY A 194 25.79 9.31 15.23
N GLU A 195 24.61 9.83 15.56
CA GLU A 195 24.44 10.58 16.80
C GLU A 195 24.59 9.68 18.04
N PRO A 196 25.24 10.18 19.12
CA PRO A 196 25.36 9.44 20.38
C PRO A 196 23.97 9.07 20.91
N ARG A 197 23.80 7.80 21.28
CA ARG A 197 22.53 7.31 21.80
C ARG A 197 22.25 7.95 23.17
N ILE A 198 21.11 8.62 23.30
CA ILE A 198 20.70 9.34 24.53
C ILE A 198 20.58 8.39 25.72
N ASP A 199 20.24 7.13 25.49
CA ASP A 199 20.15 6.09 26.52
C ASP A 199 21.49 5.41 26.85
N GLY A 200 22.57 5.73 26.11
CA GLY A 200 23.91 5.16 26.30
C GLY A 200 24.02 3.65 26.07
N ASN A 201 22.95 2.99 25.59
CA ASN A 201 22.88 1.54 25.47
C ASN A 201 23.21 1.09 24.03
N ALA A 202 24.31 0.35 23.90
CA ALA A 202 24.74 -0.24 22.62
C ALA A 202 23.77 -1.30 22.08
N ASP A 203 22.82 -1.78 22.89
CA ASP A 203 21.85 -2.81 22.51
C ASP A 203 20.50 -2.24 22.03
N THR A 204 20.29 -0.92 22.09
CA THR A 204 19.07 -0.27 21.59
C THR A 204 19.17 0.02 20.08
N PHE A 205 18.21 -0.46 19.30
CA PHE A 205 18.13 -0.15 17.87
C PHE A 205 17.61 1.28 17.62
N ASP A 206 17.99 1.90 16.50
CA ASP A 206 17.34 3.13 16.05
C ASP A 206 15.90 2.84 15.64
N VAL A 207 15.68 1.72 14.95
CA VAL A 207 14.35 1.31 14.50
C VAL A 207 14.15 -0.21 14.58
N VAL A 208 13.07 -0.65 15.22
CA VAL A 208 12.58 -2.03 15.09
C VAL A 208 11.42 -2.06 14.11
N ILE A 209 11.47 -2.99 13.16
CA ILE A 209 10.48 -3.14 12.09
C ILE A 209 9.70 -4.42 12.35
N VAL A 210 8.39 -4.31 12.50
CA VAL A 210 7.50 -5.46 12.79
C VAL A 210 6.82 -5.91 11.51
N GLY A 211 7.25 -7.06 10.99
CA GLY A 211 6.75 -7.68 9.77
C GLY A 211 7.74 -7.61 8.60
N SER A 212 7.87 -8.70 7.86
CA SER A 212 8.75 -8.84 6.67
C SER A 212 7.98 -8.84 5.35
N GLY A 213 6.80 -8.20 5.33
CA GLY A 213 6.09 -7.91 4.08
C GLY A 213 6.81 -6.86 3.23
N PRO A 214 6.30 -6.51 2.04
CA PRO A 214 6.93 -5.53 1.16
C PRO A 214 7.25 -4.17 1.82
N ALA A 215 6.37 -3.68 2.71
CA ALA A 215 6.64 -2.46 3.46
C ALA A 215 7.81 -2.61 4.44
N GLY A 216 7.83 -3.70 5.22
CA GLY A 216 8.86 -3.94 6.22
C GLY A 216 10.23 -4.22 5.60
N LEU A 217 10.28 -4.98 4.50
CA LEU A 217 11.51 -5.19 3.75
C LEU A 217 12.02 -3.90 3.12
N SER A 218 11.14 -3.07 2.55
CA SER A 218 11.54 -1.77 2.02
C SER A 218 12.06 -0.83 3.10
N ALA A 219 11.41 -0.81 4.27
CA ALA A 219 11.87 -0.06 5.43
C ALA A 219 13.26 -0.54 5.88
N ALA A 220 13.47 -1.85 5.97
CA ALA A 220 14.76 -2.40 6.39
C ALA A 220 15.88 -2.10 5.40
N LEU A 221 15.61 -2.20 4.10
CA LEU A 221 16.59 -1.87 3.06
C LEU A 221 16.97 -0.39 3.09
N GLU A 222 15.99 0.49 3.30
CA GLU A 222 16.26 1.91 3.44
C GLU A 222 17.05 2.22 4.72
N ALA A 223 16.69 1.60 5.85
CA ALA A 223 17.40 1.77 7.12
C ALA A 223 18.85 1.30 6.99
N HIS A 224 19.07 0.16 6.32
CA HIS A 224 20.38 -0.35 5.99
C HIS A 224 21.17 0.61 5.08
N ARG A 225 20.54 1.12 4.01
CA ARG A 225 21.16 2.03 3.04
C ARG A 225 21.68 3.31 3.70
N ILE A 226 20.95 3.86 4.67
CA ILE A 226 21.29 5.12 5.35
C ILE A 226 22.05 4.92 6.67
N GLY A 227 22.33 3.67 7.06
CA GLY A 227 23.17 3.34 8.21
C GLY A 227 22.48 3.42 9.58
N LEU A 228 21.14 3.34 9.64
CA LEU A 228 20.44 3.19 10.92
C LEU A 228 20.64 1.77 11.47
N SER A 229 20.77 1.64 12.79
CA SER A 229 20.73 0.33 13.42
C SER A 229 19.29 -0.18 13.49
N TYR A 230 19.03 -1.37 12.95
CA TYR A 230 17.68 -1.93 12.88
C TYR A 230 17.63 -3.44 13.08
N GLU A 231 16.41 -3.91 13.35
CA GLU A 231 16.06 -5.33 13.40
C GLU A 231 14.64 -5.53 12.87
N ILE A 232 14.43 -6.59 12.09
CA ILE A 232 13.12 -7.00 11.58
C ILE A 232 12.62 -8.21 12.39
N LEU A 233 11.41 -8.10 12.95
CA LEU A 233 10.74 -9.18 13.65
C LEU A 233 9.57 -9.71 12.81
N GLU A 234 9.64 -10.97 12.40
CA GLU A 234 8.62 -11.64 11.60
C GLU A 234 8.05 -12.85 12.33
N GLN A 235 6.72 -12.92 12.46
CA GLN A 235 6.05 -14.03 13.15
C GLN A 235 6.15 -15.36 12.39
N GLY A 236 6.14 -15.31 11.06
CA GLY A 236 6.19 -16.48 10.18
C GLY A 236 7.53 -16.58 9.48
N SER A 237 7.48 -16.81 8.17
CA SER A 237 8.64 -16.85 7.28
C SER A 237 8.82 -15.53 6.50
N LEU A 238 9.96 -15.36 5.83
CA LEU A 238 10.21 -14.18 4.97
C LEU A 238 9.05 -13.96 3.99
N ALA A 239 8.46 -12.76 4.00
CA ALA A 239 7.34 -12.37 3.15
C ALA A 239 6.13 -13.34 3.25
N ASP A 240 5.84 -13.82 4.46
CA ASP A 240 4.86 -14.87 4.76
C ASP A 240 3.49 -14.69 4.08
N THR A 241 2.98 -13.45 4.07
CA THR A 241 1.69 -13.11 3.44
C THR A 241 1.69 -13.39 1.94
N VAL A 242 2.80 -13.10 1.25
CA VAL A 242 2.96 -13.35 -0.19
C VAL A 242 3.08 -14.85 -0.45
N ARG A 243 3.78 -15.60 0.41
CA ARG A 243 3.88 -17.07 0.31
C ARG A 243 2.51 -17.75 0.35
N LYS A 244 1.63 -17.26 1.24
CA LYS A 244 0.26 -17.74 1.44
C LYS A 244 -0.73 -17.35 0.33
N TYR A 245 -0.31 -16.63 -0.71
CA TYR A 245 -1.19 -16.43 -1.87
C TYR A 245 -1.39 -17.74 -2.63
N PRO A 246 -2.51 -17.93 -3.36
CA PRO A 246 -2.66 -19.07 -4.26
C PRO A 246 -1.47 -19.18 -5.23
N ARG A 247 -1.09 -20.40 -5.62
CA ARG A 247 -0.06 -20.58 -6.66
C ARG A 247 -0.44 -19.89 -7.96
N HIS A 248 0.57 -19.40 -8.67
CA HIS A 248 0.41 -18.65 -9.91
C HIS A 248 -0.46 -17.40 -9.79
N LYS A 249 -0.67 -16.87 -8.56
CA LYS A 249 -1.32 -15.57 -8.39
C LYS A 249 -0.52 -14.52 -9.16
N LEU A 250 -1.16 -13.95 -10.18
CA LEU A 250 -0.62 -12.84 -10.95
C LEU A 250 -0.51 -11.62 -10.05
N LEU A 251 0.67 -11.02 -10.05
CA LEU A 251 0.95 -9.79 -9.33
C LEU A 251 0.98 -8.65 -10.34
N PHE A 252 -0.03 -7.79 -10.32
CA PHE A 252 -0.05 -6.58 -11.14
C PHE A 252 0.61 -5.45 -10.37
N ALA A 253 1.92 -5.25 -10.59
CA ALA A 253 2.63 -4.08 -10.09
C ALA A 253 3.70 -3.65 -11.11
N GLU A 254 3.42 -2.56 -11.84
CA GLU A 254 4.43 -1.84 -12.62
C GLU A 254 5.52 -1.25 -11.69
N PRO A 255 6.75 -1.04 -12.21
CA PRO A 255 7.95 -1.05 -11.38
C PRO A 255 7.94 0.00 -10.29
N LEU A 256 8.50 -0.39 -9.13
CA LEU A 256 8.93 0.54 -8.12
C LEU A 256 10.41 0.30 -7.84
N THR A 257 11.19 1.38 -7.75
CA THR A 257 12.58 1.33 -7.33
C THR A 257 12.65 0.87 -5.87
N VAL A 258 13.17 -0.34 -5.64
CA VAL A 258 13.41 -0.90 -4.31
C VAL A 258 14.80 -0.43 -3.84
N PRO A 259 14.92 0.12 -2.61
CA PRO A 259 16.22 0.53 -2.07
C PRO A 259 17.25 -0.61 -2.14
N LEU A 260 18.47 -0.32 -2.57
CA LEU A 260 19.59 -1.27 -2.74
C LEU A 260 19.39 -2.37 -3.82
N TYR A 261 18.26 -2.40 -4.52
CA TYR A 261 17.99 -3.35 -5.61
C TYR A 261 17.82 -2.67 -6.97
N GLY A 262 17.20 -1.48 -7.01
CA GLY A 262 16.82 -0.81 -8.25
C GLY A 262 15.39 -1.11 -8.65
N ASP A 263 15.06 -1.00 -9.94
CA ASP A 263 13.68 -1.16 -10.41
C ASP A 263 13.20 -2.61 -10.32
N LEU A 264 12.13 -2.84 -9.55
CA LEU A 264 11.49 -4.14 -9.43
C LEU A 264 10.54 -4.36 -10.61
N TRP A 265 11.02 -5.03 -11.65
CA TRP A 265 10.21 -5.40 -12.81
C TRP A 265 9.38 -6.67 -12.54
N ILE A 266 8.09 -6.51 -12.24
CA ILE A 266 7.11 -7.60 -12.10
C ILE A 266 6.14 -7.58 -13.29
N ALA A 267 6.64 -7.49 -14.52
CA ALA A 267 5.80 -7.74 -15.68
C ALA A 267 5.54 -9.26 -15.76
N ASP A 268 4.27 -9.66 -15.70
CA ASP A 268 3.82 -11.06 -15.76
C ASP A 268 4.43 -12.01 -14.71
N GLY A 269 4.87 -11.46 -13.57
CA GLY A 269 5.53 -12.22 -12.51
C GLY A 269 4.56 -13.01 -11.63
N SER A 270 4.89 -14.27 -11.34
CA SER A 270 4.20 -15.06 -10.32
C SER A 270 4.65 -14.66 -8.92
N LYS A 271 3.89 -15.05 -7.88
CA LYS A 271 4.30 -14.86 -6.48
C LYS A 271 5.69 -15.44 -6.18
N GLU A 272 6.06 -16.53 -6.85
CA GLU A 272 7.34 -17.24 -6.66
C GLU A 272 8.52 -16.37 -7.12
N ASN A 273 8.39 -15.67 -8.25
CA ASN A 273 9.42 -14.75 -8.72
C ASN A 273 9.65 -13.60 -7.70
N LEU A 274 8.57 -13.03 -7.15
CA LEU A 274 8.70 -12.00 -6.12
C LEU A 274 9.40 -12.52 -4.86
N LEU A 275 9.08 -13.74 -4.42
CA LEU A 275 9.73 -14.36 -3.26
C LEU A 275 11.22 -14.60 -3.51
N GLN A 276 11.58 -15.09 -4.69
CA GLN A 276 12.98 -15.31 -5.07
C GLN A 276 13.78 -14.00 -5.06
N ILE A 277 13.18 -12.90 -5.52
CA ILE A 277 13.79 -11.56 -5.46
C ILE A 277 14.03 -11.15 -4.01
N TRP A 278 13.03 -11.30 -3.12
CA TRP A 278 13.22 -10.98 -1.70
C TRP A 278 14.28 -11.84 -1.02
N GLU A 279 14.30 -13.15 -1.30
CA GLU A 279 15.32 -14.07 -0.79
C GLU A 279 16.73 -13.65 -1.24
N THR A 280 16.88 -13.28 -2.51
CA THR A 280 18.15 -12.80 -3.08
C THR A 280 18.59 -11.50 -2.43
N ILE A 281 17.66 -10.55 -2.24
CA ILE A 281 17.95 -9.28 -1.57
C ILE A 281 18.44 -9.52 -0.14
N VAL A 282 17.72 -10.33 0.64
CA VAL A 282 18.09 -10.65 2.03
C VAL A 282 19.47 -11.32 2.09
N ALA A 283 19.74 -12.27 1.19
CA ALA A 283 21.03 -12.96 1.12
C ALA A 283 22.19 -12.01 0.77
N ASN A 284 21.99 -11.06 -0.14
CA ASN A 284 23.04 -10.15 -0.61
C ASN A 284 23.30 -8.96 0.32
N THR A 285 22.28 -8.51 1.04
CA THR A 285 22.38 -7.35 1.95
C THR A 285 22.68 -7.74 3.38
N GLY A 286 22.43 -8.99 3.76
CA GLY A 286 22.60 -9.45 5.15
C GLY A 286 21.63 -8.78 6.12
N LEU A 287 20.39 -8.48 5.69
CA LEU A 287 19.41 -7.82 6.56
C LEU A 287 19.25 -8.57 7.89
N HIS A 288 19.13 -7.81 8.98
CA HIS A 288 18.89 -8.34 10.31
C HIS A 288 17.44 -8.79 10.48
N LEU A 289 17.09 -9.94 9.90
CA LEU A 289 15.76 -10.53 9.94
C LEU A 289 15.68 -11.70 10.91
N ARG A 290 14.77 -11.62 11.89
CA ARG A 290 14.41 -12.74 12.78
C ARG A 290 13.01 -13.25 12.48
N THR A 291 12.94 -14.45 11.91
CA THR A 291 11.69 -15.19 11.69
C THR A 291 11.26 -15.95 12.95
N GLY A 292 9.99 -16.38 13.01
CA GLY A 292 9.42 -17.04 14.18
C GLY A 292 9.29 -16.14 15.42
N ARG A 293 9.39 -14.82 15.26
CA ARG A 293 9.32 -13.82 16.33
C ARG A 293 8.01 -13.04 16.22
N ARG A 294 6.97 -13.55 16.89
CA ARG A 294 5.71 -12.83 17.00
C ARG A 294 5.87 -11.72 18.04
N VAL A 295 5.69 -10.47 17.63
CA VAL A 295 5.63 -9.35 18.58
C VAL A 295 4.33 -9.45 19.37
N GLU A 296 4.46 -9.50 20.69
CA GLU A 296 3.35 -9.68 21.63
C GLU A 296 3.02 -8.37 22.34
N GLN A 297 4.04 -7.55 22.62
CA GLN A 297 3.87 -6.30 23.34
C GLN A 297 4.87 -5.24 22.90
N VAL A 298 4.40 -3.99 22.81
CA VAL A 298 5.22 -2.79 22.60
C VAL A 298 4.87 -1.80 23.71
N VAL A 299 5.84 -1.44 24.55
CA VAL A 299 5.64 -0.52 25.67
C VAL A 299 6.62 0.62 25.57
N ARG A 300 6.11 1.85 25.63
CA ARG A 300 6.97 3.03 25.74
C ARG A 300 7.62 3.08 27.13
N SER A 301 8.94 3.22 27.16
CA SER A 301 9.75 3.29 28.37
C SER A 301 10.70 4.49 28.25
N GLY A 302 10.21 5.68 28.63
CA GLY A 302 10.92 6.94 28.39
C GLY A 302 10.95 7.32 26.91
N ASP A 303 12.15 7.52 26.37
CA ASP A 303 12.40 7.92 24.98
C ASP A 303 12.56 6.73 24.02
N VAL A 304 12.48 5.51 24.53
CA VAL A 304 12.58 4.26 23.76
C VAL A 304 11.33 3.40 23.94
N PHE A 305 11.17 2.43 23.06
CA PHE A 305 10.20 1.36 23.12
C PHE A 305 10.88 0.08 23.59
N ARG A 306 10.22 -0.65 24.47
CA ARG A 306 10.52 -2.05 24.77
C ARG A 306 9.58 -2.92 23.96
N ILE A 307 10.15 -3.84 23.18
CA ILE A 307 9.43 -4.75 22.30
C ILE A 307 9.66 -6.16 22.80
N SER A 308 8.58 -6.81 23.22
CA SER A 308 8.58 -8.21 23.63
C SER A 308 8.00 -9.06 22.51
N ALA A 309 8.76 -10.06 22.08
CA ALA A 309 8.39 -11.03 21.06
C ALA A 309 8.66 -12.46 21.52
N THR A 310 8.09 -13.44 20.82
CA THR A 310 8.27 -14.86 21.17
C THR A 310 9.76 -15.23 21.28
N GLY A 311 10.22 -15.45 22.51
CA GLY A 311 11.60 -15.81 22.85
C GLY A 311 12.66 -14.75 22.49
N HIS A 312 12.28 -13.47 22.39
CA HIS A 312 13.18 -12.37 22.06
C HIS A 312 12.67 -11.06 22.67
N GLU A 313 13.55 -10.26 23.25
CA GLU A 313 13.23 -8.92 23.74
C GLU A 313 14.28 -7.94 23.21
N CYS A 314 13.83 -6.77 22.75
CA CYS A 314 14.73 -5.73 22.28
C CYS A 314 14.16 -4.34 22.54
N HIS A 315 15.03 -3.34 22.46
CA HIS A 315 14.68 -1.94 22.64
C HIS A 315 14.91 -1.16 21.34
N ALA A 316 14.07 -0.16 21.09
CA ALA A 316 14.22 0.69 19.92
C ALA A 316 13.80 2.14 20.18
N ARG A 317 14.49 3.10 19.58
CA ARG A 317 14.12 4.52 19.64
C ARG A 317 12.85 4.80 18.83
N ARG A 318 12.67 4.08 17.72
CA ARG A 318 11.50 4.13 16.84
C ARG A 318 11.00 2.73 16.55
N ILE A 319 9.74 2.62 16.19
CA ILE A 319 9.15 1.36 15.75
C ILE A 319 8.31 1.59 14.49
N VAL A 320 8.44 0.69 13.53
CA VAL A 320 7.65 0.66 12.29
C VAL A 320 6.78 -0.58 12.30
N LEU A 321 5.47 -0.39 12.35
CA LEU A 321 4.47 -1.45 12.26
C LEU A 321 4.14 -1.73 10.79
N ALA A 322 4.70 -2.81 10.25
CA ALA A 322 4.56 -3.27 8.86
C ALA A 322 3.91 -4.66 8.75
N LEU A 323 3.02 -4.97 9.69
CA LEU A 323 2.43 -6.30 9.91
C LEU A 323 1.27 -6.69 8.95
N GLY A 324 0.79 -5.75 8.13
CA GLY A 324 -0.36 -5.97 7.24
C GLY A 324 -1.65 -6.33 8.01
N ARG A 325 -2.69 -6.84 7.31
CA ARG A 325 -3.93 -7.32 7.96
C ARG A 325 -4.22 -8.80 7.73
N ARG A 326 -3.58 -9.43 6.74
CA ARG A 326 -3.85 -10.82 6.34
C ARG A 326 -3.21 -11.88 7.26
N GLY A 327 -2.15 -11.54 8.00
CA GLY A 327 -1.38 -12.52 8.78
C GLY A 327 -2.16 -13.25 9.89
N THR A 328 -3.25 -12.67 10.38
CA THR A 328 -4.17 -13.28 11.36
C THR A 328 -5.60 -13.16 10.82
N PRO A 329 -6.21 -14.24 10.30
CA PRO A 329 -7.53 -14.16 9.69
C PRO A 329 -8.60 -13.82 10.73
N ARG A 330 -9.63 -13.08 10.29
CA ARG A 330 -10.84 -12.88 11.10
C ARG A 330 -11.56 -14.23 11.22
N ARG A 331 -11.62 -14.74 12.45
CA ARG A 331 -12.32 -15.98 12.82
C ARG A 331 -13.82 -15.84 12.52
N LEU A 332 -14.45 -16.95 12.11
CA LEU A 332 -15.86 -16.98 11.69
C LEU A 332 -16.81 -16.92 12.89
N GLY A 333 -16.38 -17.42 14.05
CA GLY A 333 -17.14 -17.39 15.30
C GLY A 333 -18.35 -18.32 15.31
N VAL A 334 -18.34 -19.39 14.52
CA VAL A 334 -19.50 -20.30 14.35
C VAL A 334 -19.21 -21.73 14.84
N PRO A 335 -20.24 -22.49 15.26
CA PRO A 335 -20.07 -23.90 15.57
C PRO A 335 -19.49 -24.68 14.39
N GLY A 336 -18.43 -25.45 14.65
CA GLY A 336 -17.74 -26.25 13.62
C GLY A 336 -16.59 -25.54 12.90
N GLU A 337 -16.19 -24.34 13.36
CA GLU A 337 -15.04 -23.63 12.81
C GLU A 337 -13.70 -24.35 13.00
N GLU A 338 -13.59 -25.18 14.04
CA GLU A 338 -12.40 -26.01 14.33
C GLU A 338 -12.28 -27.25 13.42
N LEU A 339 -13.24 -27.49 12.53
CA LEU A 339 -13.21 -28.65 11.63
C LEU A 339 -12.15 -28.44 10.54
N SER A 340 -11.37 -29.49 10.25
CA SER A 340 -10.29 -29.47 9.23
C SER A 340 -10.72 -29.11 7.80
N LYS A 341 -12.02 -29.14 7.52
CA LYS A 341 -12.61 -28.71 6.24
C LYS A 341 -12.71 -27.20 6.08
N LEU A 342 -12.56 -26.44 7.17
CA LEU A 342 -12.55 -24.98 7.13
C LEU A 342 -11.11 -24.50 7.02
N VAL A 343 -10.83 -23.74 5.96
CA VAL A 343 -9.52 -23.14 5.71
C VAL A 343 -9.70 -21.65 5.43
N TYR A 344 -8.78 -20.83 5.96
CA TYR A 344 -8.76 -19.38 5.74
C TYR A 344 -7.89 -18.96 4.55
N ASP A 345 -6.98 -19.84 4.14
CA ASP A 345 -6.08 -19.64 3.02
C ASP A 345 -6.19 -20.84 2.07
N VAL A 346 -6.38 -20.55 0.78
CA VAL A 346 -6.33 -21.56 -0.28
C VAL A 346 -5.00 -21.40 -1.00
N ALA A 347 -4.06 -22.31 -0.73
CA ALA A 347 -2.75 -22.31 -1.38
C ALA A 347 -2.80 -22.95 -2.78
N GLU A 348 -3.50 -24.08 -2.90
CA GLU A 348 -3.68 -24.86 -4.13
C GLU A 348 -5.18 -24.99 -4.43
N THR A 349 -5.60 -24.53 -5.60
CA THR A 349 -7.00 -24.69 -6.06
C THR A 349 -7.32 -26.12 -6.48
N GLU A 350 -6.29 -26.87 -6.86
CA GLU A 350 -6.33 -28.27 -7.26
C GLU A 350 -6.86 -29.17 -6.13
N ASP A 351 -6.56 -28.83 -4.86
CA ASP A 351 -6.96 -29.60 -3.68
C ASP A 351 -8.48 -29.71 -3.51
N VAL A 352 -9.20 -28.73 -4.06
CA VAL A 352 -10.66 -28.65 -4.00
C VAL A 352 -11.33 -28.98 -5.34
N ARG A 353 -10.57 -29.40 -6.35
CA ARG A 353 -11.10 -29.77 -7.68
C ARG A 353 -12.14 -30.88 -7.56
N GLY A 354 -13.31 -30.66 -8.16
CA GLY A 354 -14.42 -31.62 -8.14
C GLY A 354 -15.15 -31.75 -6.79
N ARG A 355 -14.81 -30.93 -5.79
CA ARG A 355 -15.50 -30.91 -4.50
C ARG A 355 -16.60 -29.84 -4.47
N ARG A 356 -17.59 -30.02 -3.60
CA ARG A 356 -18.56 -28.97 -3.26
C ARG A 356 -17.92 -28.05 -2.23
N VAL A 357 -17.68 -26.80 -2.62
CA VAL A 357 -17.00 -25.78 -1.80
C VAL A 357 -17.96 -24.65 -1.49
N LEU A 358 -17.92 -24.14 -0.27
CA LEU A 358 -18.61 -22.92 0.15
C LEU A 358 -17.55 -21.85 0.44
N VAL A 359 -17.67 -20.69 -0.21
CA VAL A 359 -16.85 -19.50 0.07
C VAL A 359 -17.66 -18.56 0.94
N VAL A 360 -17.10 -18.12 2.07
CA VAL A 360 -17.76 -17.22 3.02
C VAL A 360 -16.96 -15.92 3.10
N GLY A 361 -17.58 -14.81 2.67
CA GLY A 361 -16.95 -13.50 2.55
C GLY A 361 -16.78 -13.05 1.09
N GLY A 362 -16.76 -11.74 0.87
CA GLY A 362 -16.64 -11.07 -0.43
C GLY A 362 -16.39 -9.59 -0.27
#